data_AF-A0A4Q4M7X2-F1
#
_entry.id   AF-A0A4Q4M7X2-F1
#
_cell.length_a   1.000
_cell.length_b   1.000
_cell.length_c   1.000
_cell.angle_alpha   90.00
_cell.angle_beta   90.00
_cell.angle_gamma   90.00
#
_symmetry.space_group_name_H-M   'P 1'
#
loop_
_entity.id
_entity.type
_entity.pdbx_description
1 polymer ?
#
loop_
_entity_poly.entity_id
_entity_poly.type
_entity_poly.pdbx_seq_one_letter_code
_entity_poly.pdbx_strand_id
1 'polypeptide(L)' 'MPAYTSHLLQPLNVGCFSPLKRAYGHEIQELARQGVYYVNKTDFLTIYTQIRPTVFTQQNI' A
#
# COMPACT_ATOMS: atom_id res chain seq x y z
N MET A 1 -16.46 11.05 -14.02
CA MET A 1 -16.64 10.28 -12.76
C MET A 1 -17.24 11.23 -11.73
N PRO A 2 -18.32 10.89 -11.02
CA PRO A 2 -18.87 11.79 -10.01
C PRO A 2 -17.87 11.92 -8.86
N ALA A 3 -17.63 13.15 -8.40
CA ALA A 3 -17.04 13.36 -7.09
C ALA A 3 -17.99 12.72 -6.07
N TYR A 4 -17.49 11.87 -5.16
CA TYR A 4 -18.24 11.10 -4.14
C TYR A 4 -18.79 9.72 -4.52
N THR A 5 -18.12 8.94 -5.39
CA THR A 5 -18.28 7.48 -5.33
C THR A 5 -17.69 6.94 -4.02
N SER A 6 -18.48 6.19 -3.24
CA SER A 6 -18.03 5.56 -2.00
C SER A 6 -16.74 4.76 -2.23
N HIS A 7 -15.84 4.76 -1.25
CA HIS A 7 -14.53 4.08 -1.27
C HIS A 7 -14.59 2.61 -1.75
N LEU A 8 -15.73 1.94 -1.55
CA LEU A 8 -16.01 0.57 -1.99
C LEU A 8 -16.24 0.42 -3.50
N LEU A 9 -16.72 1.46 -4.18
CA LEU A 9 -17.16 1.40 -5.57
C LEU A 9 -16.10 1.90 -6.56
N GLN A 10 -14.95 2.37 -6.06
CA GLN A 10 -13.87 2.88 -6.90
C GLN A 10 -12.93 1.73 -7.29
N PRO A 11 -12.89 1.31 -8.57
CA PRO A 11 -12.08 0.17 -9.02
C PRO A 11 -10.59 0.35 -8.68
N LEU A 12 -10.09 1.58 -8.75
CA LEU A 12 -8.71 1.91 -8.38
C LEU A 12 -8.43 1.71 -6.89
N ASN A 13 -9.40 2.00 -6.03
CA ASN A 13 -9.26 1.87 -4.58
C ASN A 13 -9.29 0.40 -4.14
N VAL A 14 -10.16 -0.40 -4.77
CA VAL A 14 -10.27 -1.85 -4.51
C VAL A 14 -9.14 -2.64 -5.18
N GLY A 15 -8.80 -2.31 -6.43
CA GLY A 15 -7.78 -3.00 -7.22
C GLY A 15 -6.36 -2.64 -6.80
N CYS A 16 -5.94 -1.39 -7.02
CA CYS A 16 -4.54 -0.97 -6.81
C CYS A 16 -4.22 -0.64 -5.35
N PHE A 17 -5.06 0.16 -4.69
CA PHE A 17 -4.71 0.71 -3.37
C PHE A 17 -4.90 -0.27 -2.22
N SER A 18 -5.85 -1.20 -2.30
CA SER A 18 -6.10 -2.15 -1.21
C SER A 18 -4.96 -3.15 -1.01
N PRO A 19 -4.43 -3.82 -2.06
CA PRO A 19 -3.26 -4.67 -1.93
C PRO A 19 -2.03 -3.89 -1.46
N LEU A 20 -1.80 -2.70 -2.02
CA LEU A 20 -0.68 -1.84 -1.64
C LEU A 20 -0.73 -1.47 -0.14
N LYS A 21 -1.90 -1.05 0.36
CA LYS A 21 -2.09 -0.72 1.78
C LYS A 21 -1.82 -1.93 2.69
N ARG A 22 -2.26 -3.12 2.27
CA ARG A 22 -2.02 -4.37 3.02
C ARG A 22 -0.53 -4.72 3.07
N ALA A 23 0.15 -4.72 1.93
CA ALA A 23 1.58 -5.03 1.87
C ALA A 23 2.42 -4.02 2.67
N TYR A 24 2.13 -2.73 2.52
CA TYR A 24 2.81 -1.70 3.31
C TYR A 24 2.55 -1.85 4.81
N GLY A 25 1.30 -2.11 5.21
CA GLY A 25 0.95 -2.35 6.61
C GLY A 25 1.69 -3.54 7.23
N HIS A 26 1.93 -4.60 6.45
CA HIS A 26 2.75 -5.74 6.87
C HIS A 26 4.19 -5.33 7.17
N GLU A 27 4.84 -4.58 6.26
CA GLU A 27 6.21 -4.11 6.47
C GLU A 27 6.34 -3.19 7.69
N ILE A 28 5.35 -2.31 7.91
CA ILE A 28 5.30 -1.46 9.11
C ILE A 28 5.15 -2.30 10.38
N GLN A 29 4.36 -3.37 10.35
CA GLN A 29 4.20 -4.26 11.49
C GLN A 29 5.51 -5.00 11.81
N GLU A 30 6.25 -5.46 10.79
CA GLU A 30 7.57 -6.08 11.00
C GLU A 30 8.60 -5.09 11.54
N LEU A 31 8.62 -3.84 11.04
CA LEU A 31 9.46 -2.77 11.59
C LEU A 31 9.13 -2.47 13.05
N ALA A 32 7.84 -2.40 13.40
CA ALA A 32 7.42 -2.21 14.78
C ALA A 32 7.88 -3.38 15.68
N ARG A 33 7.82 -4.62 15.18
CA ARG A 33 8.33 -5.82 15.88
C ARG A 33 9.84 -5.76 16.11
N GLN A 34 10.58 -5.06 15.25
CA GLN A 34 12.02 -4.79 15.38
C GLN A 34 12.34 -3.56 16.25
N GLY A 35 11.32 -2.88 16.79
CA GLY A 35 11.48 -1.69 17.63
C GLY A 35 11.62 -0.37 16.85
N VAL A 36 11.31 -0.36 15.56
CA VAL A 36 11.30 0.85 14.72
C VAL A 36 9.88 1.44 14.72
N TYR A 37 9.72 2.61 15.34
CA TYR A 37 8.42 3.28 15.50
C TYR A 37 8.27 4.55 14.66
N TYR A 38 9.26 4.88 13.84
CA TYR A 38 9.25 6.04 12.97
C TYR A 38 9.69 5.64 11.57
N VAL A 39 8.98 6.15 10.57
CA VAL A 39 9.24 5.90 9.16
C VAL A 39 9.29 7.26 8.49
N ASN A 40 10.48 7.62 8.01
CA ASN A 40 10.68 8.86 7.27
C ASN A 40 10.30 8.66 5.78
N LYS A 41 10.46 9.72 4.99
CA LYS A 41 10.15 9.69 3.56
C LYS A 41 11.03 8.71 2.77
N THR A 42 12.30 8.54 3.12
CA THR A 42 13.20 7.60 2.46
C THR A 42 12.88 6.16 2.80
N ASP A 43 12.48 5.87 4.04
CA ASP A 43 12.02 4.56 4.47
C ASP A 43 10.73 4.19 3.73
N PHE A 44 9.78 5.14 3.64
CA PHE A 44 8.57 4.98 2.85
C PHE A 44 8.88 4.61 1.40
N LEU A 45 9.76 5.37 0.73
CA LEU A 45 10.12 5.13 -0.67
C LEU A 45 10.83 3.79 -0.86
N THR A 46 11.66 3.39 0.09
CA THR A 46 12.36 2.09 0.09
C THR A 46 11.35 0.95 0.15
N ILE A 47 10.49 0.95 1.17
CA ILE A 47 9.45 -0.06 1.38
C ILE A 47 8.51 -0.09 0.16
N TYR A 48 8.06 1.07 -0.31
CA TYR A 48 7.19 1.18 -1.48
C TYR A 48 7.84 0.53 -2.72
N THR A 49 9.10 0.81 -3.00
CA THR A 49 9.82 0.27 -4.16
C THR A 49 9.96 -1.24 -4.07
N GLN A 50 10.14 -1.79 -2.87
CA GLN A 50 10.23 -3.23 -2.64
C GLN A 50 8.88 -3.94 -2.83
N ILE A 51 7.79 -3.39 -2.29
CA ILE A 51 6.47 -4.04 -2.38
C ILE A 51 5.82 -3.83 -3.74
N ARG A 52 6.05 -2.69 -4.41
CA ARG A 52 5.40 -2.35 -5.70
C ARG A 52 5.34 -3.51 -6.71
N PRO A 53 6.45 -4.21 -7.06
CA PRO A 53 6.39 -5.31 -8.02
C PRO A 53 5.62 -6.56 -7.55
N THR A 54 5.40 -6.72 -6.24
CA THR A 54 4.70 -7.90 -5.69
C THR A 54 3.19 -7.66 -5.57
N VAL A 55 2.77 -6.41 -5.33
CA VAL A 55 1.35 -6.06 -5.20
C VAL A 55 0.67 -5.72 -6.51
N PHE A 56 1.42 -5.25 -7.50
CA PHE A 56 0.87 -4.88 -8.81
C PHE A 56 1.01 -6.03 -9.82
N THR A 57 -0.12 -6.64 -10.16
CA THR A 57 -0.27 -7.71 -11.14
C THR A 57 -1.22 -7.27 -12.26
N GLN A 58 -1.26 -8.02 -13.37
CA GLN A 58 -2.19 -7.73 -14.47
C GLN A 58 -3.68 -7.82 -14.06
N GLN A 59 -3.99 -8.40 -12.90
CA GLN A 59 -5.37 -8.58 -12.43
C GLN A 59 -5.85 -7.41 -11.56
N ASN A 60 -4.96 -6.55 -11.10
CA ASN A 60 -5.27 -5.48 -10.16
C ASN A 60 -4.79 -4.09 -10.58
N ILE A 61 -4.28 -3.95 -11.81
CA ILE A 61 -3.98 -2.70 -12.53
C ILE A 61 -4.96 -2.53 -13.70
#